data_AF-A0A348YNL8-F1
#
_entry.id   AF-A0A348YNL8-F1
#
_cell.length_a   1.000
_cell.length_b   1.000
_cell.length_c   1.000
_cell.angle_alpha   90.00
_cell.angle_beta   90.00
_cell.angle_gamma   90.00
#
_symmetry.space_group_name_H-M   'P 1'
#
loop_
_entity.id
_entity.type
_entity.pdbx_description
1 polymer ?
#
loop_
_entity_poly.entity_id
_entity_poly.type
_entity_poly.pdbx_seq_one_letter_code
_entity_poly.pdbx_strand_id
1 'polypeptide(L)'
;MTGHLPTVLQVCRVLNMVGREQFSIRRFSVAAIVAASIFLSSCSMLKEASDSVVDTVKSVIDSIAAFLVDLRPVPQPELTGLFADADHFVSSDSMNVPLLMGNQLKEVNSSMLRRGLLSADLRRYPKKVSGEFVQNSIRNQIQQAQQLAQAGAVRDIGPLTKTRVSQYVDECGIDTLGEVIDPKYVVITTRTAMNLLPAKDVWFPSNDVKYGNVFKVDTAAPGEPAVILATSASGRFCYVQTALSRGWISSFDYAPTGRIQWLKAVDPEDLAVVTDIRLKIKVNKKPYEFAMGDIILLDKAKSTVDELYGMFPRYENGRLEYVSERLPSSAVNLGYLPASRANIVHQAYLFKGMSRSKNGDLEELYSNSLMFARAYRTAGIKLSSDVQEQKRMISSKLQLMGYRSNEKLSIYNEVKPGDLLYFEGDVAMYLGITPDTGRAAKAISAYLYIGQFVNYVETRRDVHDHDKVDATDLSYLVTYGGTAYRNVEFAASCLQELKMPNIRREPAVQKNSVSDNDSSGGMNSSEGRSFIPKELK
;
A
#
# COMPACT_ATOMS: atom_id res chain seq x y z
N MET A 1 -28.60 58.83 -36.86
CA MET A 1 -28.42 58.29 -35.49
C MET A 1 -29.73 58.44 -34.71
N THR A 2 -30.68 57.49 -34.80
CA THR A 2 -31.87 57.41 -33.90
C THR A 2 -32.67 56.10 -34.09
N GLY A 3 -32.04 54.99 -34.50
CA GLY A 3 -32.77 53.76 -34.89
C GLY A 3 -32.63 52.53 -33.99
N HIS A 4 -31.59 52.40 -33.16
CA HIS A 4 -31.22 51.09 -32.57
C HIS A 4 -31.00 51.05 -31.05
N LEU A 5 -31.35 52.13 -30.35
CA LEU A 5 -31.37 52.16 -28.88
C LEU A 5 -32.40 51.18 -28.24
N PRO A 6 -33.56 50.84 -28.86
CA PRO A 6 -34.54 49.94 -28.24
C PRO A 6 -34.04 48.50 -28.04
N THR A 7 -33.25 47.98 -28.98
CA THR A 7 -32.85 46.55 -29.02
C THR A 7 -31.75 46.26 -27.99
N VAL A 8 -30.80 47.17 -27.81
CA VAL A 8 -29.71 47.02 -26.82
C VAL A 8 -30.25 47.14 -25.39
N LEU A 9 -31.21 48.04 -25.15
CA LEU A 9 -31.88 48.17 -23.85
C LEU A 9 -32.79 46.98 -23.53
N GLN A 10 -33.40 46.33 -24.53
CA GLN A 10 -34.14 45.08 -24.34
C GLN A 10 -33.24 43.90 -23.96
N VAL A 11 -32.08 43.75 -24.61
CA VAL A 11 -31.11 42.69 -24.28
C VAL A 11 -30.53 42.89 -22.87
N CYS A 12 -30.18 44.12 -22.51
CA CYS A 12 -29.72 44.44 -21.15
C CYS A 12 -30.82 44.22 -20.09
N ARG A 13 -32.11 44.49 -20.40
CA ARG A 13 -33.23 44.21 -19.48
C ARG A 13 -33.50 42.71 -19.31
N VAL A 14 -33.33 41.91 -20.35
CA VAL A 14 -33.44 40.44 -20.26
C VAL A 14 -32.30 39.87 -19.41
N LEU A 15 -31.07 40.36 -19.59
CA LEU A 15 -29.93 39.98 -18.74
C LEU A 15 -30.11 40.40 -17.26
N ASN A 16 -30.75 41.56 -17.00
CA ASN A 16 -30.98 42.07 -15.65
C ASN A 16 -32.21 41.46 -14.94
N MET A 17 -33.25 41.07 -15.68
CA MET A 17 -34.41 40.34 -15.13
C MET A 17 -34.06 38.89 -14.78
N VAL A 18 -33.22 38.22 -15.58
CA VAL A 18 -32.87 36.80 -15.39
C VAL A 18 -31.81 36.62 -14.29
N GLY A 19 -31.02 37.66 -13.97
CA GLY A 19 -30.08 37.65 -12.83
C GLY A 19 -30.74 37.64 -11.44
N ARG A 20 -32.08 37.74 -11.34
CA ARG A 20 -32.83 37.75 -10.07
C ARG A 20 -33.54 36.45 -9.74
N GLU A 21 -33.56 35.44 -10.62
CA GLU A 21 -34.15 34.12 -10.33
C GLU A 21 -33.12 32.99 -10.50
N GLN A 22 -33.05 32.08 -9.52
CA GLN A 22 -32.15 30.93 -9.52
C GLN A 22 -32.50 29.93 -10.63
N PHE A 23 -32.01 30.16 -11.85
CA PHE A 23 -32.03 29.16 -12.92
C PHE A 23 -30.75 28.32 -12.89
N SER A 24 -30.88 27.01 -13.15
CA SER A 24 -29.76 26.06 -13.14
C SER A 24 -28.61 26.56 -14.04
N ILE A 25 -27.41 26.66 -13.47
CA ILE A 25 -26.19 27.27 -14.05
C ILE A 25 -25.90 26.81 -15.49
N ARG A 26 -26.21 25.54 -15.84
CA ARG A 26 -26.03 25.01 -17.20
C ARG A 26 -26.87 25.68 -18.29
N ARG A 27 -28.08 26.16 -17.98
CA ARG A 27 -28.95 26.86 -18.95
C ARG A 27 -28.49 28.29 -19.18
N PHE A 28 -27.87 28.91 -18.16
CA PHE A 28 -27.33 30.26 -18.22
C PHE A 28 -26.15 30.37 -19.20
N SER A 29 -25.24 29.38 -19.19
CA SER A 29 -24.06 29.36 -20.08
C SER A 29 -24.44 29.19 -21.56
N VAL A 30 -25.44 28.36 -21.87
CA VAL A 30 -25.91 28.16 -23.25
C VAL A 30 -26.65 29.40 -23.75
N ALA A 31 -27.50 30.02 -22.92
CA ALA A 31 -28.20 31.25 -23.28
C ALA A 31 -27.24 32.43 -23.51
N ALA A 32 -26.18 32.55 -22.70
CA ALA A 32 -25.14 33.57 -22.87
C ALA A 32 -24.33 33.38 -24.16
N ILE A 33 -24.01 32.13 -24.52
CA ILE A 33 -23.32 31.81 -25.78
C ILE A 33 -24.21 32.12 -26.98
N VAL A 34 -25.48 31.71 -26.95
CA VAL A 34 -26.44 32.02 -28.02
C VAL A 34 -26.64 33.53 -28.16
N ALA A 35 -26.72 34.27 -27.05
CA ALA A 35 -26.82 35.72 -27.07
C ALA A 35 -25.56 36.39 -27.65
N ALA A 36 -24.36 35.93 -27.29
CA ALA A 36 -23.10 36.42 -27.84
C ALA A 36 -22.92 36.08 -29.32
N SER A 37 -23.34 34.89 -29.76
CA SER A 37 -23.33 34.49 -31.18
C SER A 37 -24.34 35.30 -32.00
N ILE A 38 -25.55 35.56 -31.50
CA ILE A 38 -26.54 36.43 -32.15
C ILE A 38 -26.02 37.87 -32.24
N PHE A 39 -25.33 38.36 -31.19
CA PHE A 39 -24.72 39.70 -31.19
C PHE A 39 -23.60 39.81 -32.23
N LEU A 40 -22.73 38.80 -32.36
CA LEU A 40 -21.69 38.73 -33.41
C LEU A 40 -22.26 38.66 -34.82
N SER A 41 -23.30 37.85 -35.05
CA SER A 41 -23.99 37.81 -36.35
C SER A 41 -24.64 39.14 -36.69
N SER A 42 -25.17 39.86 -35.70
CA SER A 42 -25.73 41.20 -35.87
C SER A 42 -24.65 42.27 -36.12
N CYS A 43 -23.47 42.14 -35.52
CA CYS A 43 -22.31 43.00 -35.78
C CYS A 43 -21.68 42.74 -37.16
N SER A 44 -21.71 41.51 -37.69
CA SER A 44 -21.23 41.22 -39.05
C SER A 44 -22.06 41.90 -40.16
N MET A 45 -23.29 42.33 -39.84
CA MET A 45 -24.15 43.14 -40.71
C MET A 45 -23.88 44.65 -40.59
N LEU A 46 -23.08 45.08 -39.61
CA LEU A 46 -22.64 46.46 -39.40
C LEU A 46 -21.16 46.57 -39.81
N LYS A 47 -20.90 47.15 -40.98
CA LYS A 47 -19.56 47.30 -41.58
C LYS A 47 -18.54 48.16 -40.78
N GLU A 48 -18.84 48.51 -39.52
CA GLU A 48 -18.03 49.40 -38.67
C GLU A 48 -18.02 48.94 -37.20
N ALA A 49 -17.74 47.66 -36.93
CA ALA A 49 -17.32 47.28 -35.59
C ALA A 49 -15.82 47.63 -35.43
N SER A 50 -15.48 48.49 -34.47
CA SER A 50 -14.07 48.78 -34.18
C SER A 50 -13.37 47.53 -33.62
N ASP A 51 -12.08 47.37 -33.90
CA ASP A 51 -11.28 46.21 -33.46
C ASP A 51 -11.40 45.95 -31.95
N SER A 52 -11.56 47.01 -31.15
CA SER A 52 -11.78 46.95 -29.70
C SER A 52 -13.04 46.15 -29.29
N VAL A 53 -14.12 46.21 -30.07
CA VAL A 53 -15.36 45.46 -29.77
C VAL A 53 -15.17 43.99 -30.09
N VAL A 54 -14.48 43.67 -31.19
CA VAL A 54 -14.17 42.29 -31.59
C VAL A 54 -13.25 41.62 -30.56
N ASP A 55 -12.24 42.32 -30.07
CA ASP A 55 -11.31 41.81 -29.06
C ASP A 55 -11.99 41.57 -27.70
N THR A 56 -12.91 42.45 -27.31
CA THR A 56 -13.69 42.28 -26.08
C THR A 56 -14.58 41.03 -26.17
N VAL A 57 -15.23 40.81 -27.32
CA VAL A 57 -16.08 39.62 -27.50
C VAL A 57 -15.25 38.33 -27.55
N LYS A 58 -14.07 38.33 -28.20
CA LYS A 58 -13.14 37.19 -28.16
C LYS A 58 -12.70 36.87 -26.73
N SER A 59 -12.33 37.88 -25.95
CA SER A 59 -11.95 37.71 -24.54
C SER A 59 -13.08 37.10 -23.69
N VAL A 60 -14.33 37.49 -23.93
CA VAL A 60 -15.50 36.89 -23.27
C VAL A 60 -15.70 35.43 -23.71
N ILE A 61 -15.55 35.12 -25.00
CA ILE A 61 -15.63 33.74 -25.51
C ILE A 61 -14.51 32.89 -24.91
N ASP A 62 -13.28 33.38 -24.86
CA ASP A 62 -12.13 32.69 -24.28
C ASP A 62 -12.33 32.46 -22.77
N SER A 63 -12.89 33.43 -22.06
CA SER A 63 -13.22 33.31 -20.63
C SER A 63 -14.34 32.29 -20.39
N ILE A 64 -15.37 32.26 -21.25
CA ILE A 64 -16.44 31.26 -21.18
C ILE A 64 -15.92 29.88 -21.57
N ALA A 65 -15.03 29.77 -22.56
CA ALA A 65 -14.40 28.52 -22.96
C ALA A 65 -13.52 27.96 -21.84
N ALA A 66 -12.72 28.81 -21.19
CA ALA A 66 -11.94 28.45 -20.00
C ALA A 66 -12.85 27.98 -18.84
N PHE A 67 -13.96 28.66 -18.60
CA PHE A 67 -14.94 28.28 -17.58
C PHE A 67 -15.66 26.95 -17.90
N LEU A 68 -16.03 26.71 -19.16
CA LEU A 68 -16.64 25.45 -19.60
C LEU A 68 -15.66 24.27 -19.55
N VAL A 69 -14.37 24.53 -19.80
CA VAL A 69 -13.29 23.56 -19.59
C VAL A 69 -13.20 23.14 -18.11
N ASP A 70 -13.41 24.08 -17.18
CA ASP A 70 -13.41 23.85 -15.74
C ASP A 70 -14.63 23.05 -15.24
N LEU A 71 -15.68 22.92 -16.06
CA LEU A 71 -16.87 22.13 -15.79
C LEU A 71 -16.81 20.70 -16.38
N ARG A 72 -15.71 20.31 -17.03
CA ARG A 72 -15.58 18.93 -17.53
C ARG A 72 -15.56 17.96 -16.36
N PRO A 73 -16.44 16.95 -16.31
CA PRO A 73 -16.42 15.97 -15.24
C PRO A 73 -15.05 15.28 -15.23
N VAL A 74 -14.41 15.31 -14.07
CA VAL A 74 -13.17 14.56 -13.85
C VAL A 74 -13.50 13.09 -14.08
N PRO A 75 -12.83 12.40 -15.03
CA PRO A 75 -13.07 10.99 -15.25
C PRO A 75 -12.78 10.23 -13.95
N GLN A 76 -13.75 9.43 -13.53
CA GLN A 76 -13.58 8.58 -12.35
C GLN A 76 -12.52 7.51 -12.69
N PRO A 77 -11.52 7.34 -11.82
CA PRO A 77 -10.41 6.41 -12.06
C PRO A 77 -10.85 4.94 -11.95
N GLU A 78 -12.01 4.70 -11.36
CA GLU A 78 -12.61 3.39 -11.13
C GLU A 78 -12.92 2.65 -12.45
N LEU A 79 -12.45 1.41 -12.55
CA LEU A 79 -12.92 0.48 -13.57
C LEU A 79 -14.35 0.04 -13.25
N THR A 80 -15.16 -0.14 -14.29
CA THR A 80 -16.58 -0.51 -14.15
C THR A 80 -16.93 -1.77 -14.93
N GLY A 81 -18.08 -2.37 -14.61
CA GLY A 81 -18.54 -3.59 -15.25
C GLY A 81 -17.58 -4.77 -15.00
N LEU A 82 -17.35 -5.59 -16.02
CA LEU A 82 -16.51 -6.78 -15.93
C LEU A 82 -15.04 -6.45 -15.55
N PHE A 83 -14.53 -5.27 -15.93
CA PHE A 83 -13.16 -4.86 -15.63
C PHE A 83 -12.93 -4.46 -14.17
N ALA A 84 -14.02 -4.34 -13.40
CA ALA A 84 -13.99 -4.13 -11.96
C ALA A 84 -13.97 -5.44 -11.17
N ASP A 85 -14.10 -6.59 -11.83
CA ASP A 85 -14.16 -7.91 -11.20
C ASP A 85 -12.76 -8.55 -11.15
N ALA A 86 -12.46 -9.27 -10.06
CA ALA A 86 -11.23 -10.06 -9.95
C ALA A 86 -11.19 -11.12 -11.06
N ASP A 87 -12.32 -11.80 -11.31
CA ASP A 87 -12.40 -12.94 -12.22
C ASP A 87 -12.00 -12.58 -13.65
N HIS A 88 -12.19 -11.32 -14.05
CA HIS A 88 -11.72 -10.83 -15.34
C HIS A 88 -10.20 -11.00 -15.52
N PHE A 89 -9.44 -10.84 -14.44
CA PHE A 89 -7.98 -10.88 -14.46
C PHE A 89 -7.40 -12.27 -14.17
N VAL A 90 -8.12 -13.12 -13.42
CA VAL A 90 -7.57 -14.38 -12.89
C VAL A 90 -8.40 -15.64 -13.15
N SER A 91 -9.43 -15.58 -14.01
CA SER A 91 -10.26 -16.75 -14.35
C SER A 91 -9.56 -17.84 -15.18
N SER A 92 -8.44 -17.55 -15.85
CA SER A 92 -7.74 -18.58 -16.64
C SER A 92 -7.12 -19.66 -15.75
N ASP A 93 -7.11 -20.91 -16.22
CA ASP A 93 -6.53 -22.06 -15.49
C ASP A 93 -5.09 -21.79 -15.03
N SER A 94 -4.30 -21.09 -15.84
CA SER A 94 -2.91 -20.75 -15.52
C SER A 94 -2.74 -19.90 -14.25
N MET A 95 -3.76 -19.11 -13.89
CA MET A 95 -3.74 -18.24 -12.70
C MET A 95 -4.11 -18.99 -11.42
N ASN A 96 -4.81 -20.13 -11.55
CA ASN A 96 -5.19 -21.01 -10.45
C ASN A 96 -4.09 -22.01 -10.06
N VAL A 97 -3.08 -22.20 -10.91
CA VAL A 97 -1.95 -23.10 -10.62
C VAL A 97 -1.16 -22.59 -9.40
N PRO A 98 -0.99 -23.42 -8.35
CA PRO A 98 -0.13 -23.07 -7.23
C PRO A 98 1.33 -22.95 -7.67
N LEU A 99 1.96 -21.82 -7.37
CA LEU A 99 3.34 -21.52 -7.78
C LEU A 99 4.37 -21.84 -6.70
N LEU A 100 3.94 -21.92 -5.43
CA LEU A 100 4.76 -22.30 -4.28
C LEU A 100 4.01 -23.32 -3.43
N MET A 101 4.65 -24.45 -3.12
CA MET A 101 4.05 -25.50 -2.29
C MET A 101 5.07 -26.13 -1.33
N GLY A 102 4.60 -26.60 -0.17
CA GLY A 102 5.39 -27.38 0.78
C GLY A 102 6.76 -26.75 1.10
N ASN A 103 7.83 -27.48 0.80
CA ASN A 103 9.21 -27.05 1.08
C ASN A 103 9.62 -25.79 0.32
N GLN A 104 9.12 -25.56 -0.91
CA GLN A 104 9.42 -24.35 -1.67
C GLN A 104 8.90 -23.11 -0.94
N LEU A 105 7.68 -23.17 -0.41
CA LEU A 105 7.10 -22.08 0.38
C LEU A 105 7.92 -21.82 1.66
N LYS A 106 8.35 -22.89 2.35
CA LYS A 106 9.21 -22.78 3.55
C LYS A 106 10.56 -22.12 3.22
N GLU A 107 11.15 -22.46 2.08
CA GLU A 107 12.43 -21.90 1.63
C GLU A 107 12.32 -20.44 1.22
N VAL A 108 11.30 -20.09 0.43
CA VAL A 108 11.00 -18.70 0.05
C VAL A 108 10.81 -17.85 1.31
N ASN A 109 9.96 -18.30 2.24
CA ASN A 109 9.75 -17.60 3.51
C ASN A 109 11.05 -17.44 4.30
N SER A 110 11.84 -18.52 4.45
CA SER A 110 13.15 -18.45 5.09
C SER A 110 14.07 -17.42 4.44
N SER A 111 14.10 -17.34 3.12
CA SER A 111 14.93 -16.40 2.37
C SER A 111 14.47 -14.96 2.56
N MET A 112 13.18 -14.71 2.42
CA MET A 112 12.56 -13.39 2.64
C MET A 112 12.83 -12.89 4.06
N LEU A 113 12.59 -13.71 5.08
CA LEU A 113 12.78 -13.35 6.49
C LEU A 113 14.25 -13.04 6.84
N ARG A 114 15.22 -13.63 6.14
CA ARG A 114 16.65 -13.32 6.34
C ARG A 114 17.07 -11.98 5.72
N ARG A 115 16.34 -11.48 4.73
CA ARG A 115 16.62 -10.22 4.05
C ARG A 115 15.98 -9.01 4.74
N GLY A 116 14.87 -9.21 5.44
CA GLY A 116 14.26 -8.15 6.24
C GLY A 116 15.11 -7.79 7.46
N LEU A 117 15.06 -6.52 7.86
CA LEU A 117 15.78 -6.01 9.03
C LEU A 117 14.99 -6.22 10.32
N LEU A 118 13.66 -6.21 10.25
CA LEU A 118 12.76 -6.37 11.39
C LEU A 118 12.21 -7.80 11.52
N SER A 119 12.42 -8.63 10.50
CA SER A 119 11.98 -10.02 10.48
C SER A 119 13.00 -11.00 11.05
N ALA A 120 12.53 -12.18 11.45
CA ALA A 120 13.38 -13.28 11.89
C ALA A 120 12.77 -14.65 11.56
N ASP A 121 13.61 -15.61 11.15
CA ASP A 121 13.20 -17.02 11.07
C ASP A 121 13.20 -17.65 12.47
N LEU A 122 12.04 -17.60 13.13
CA LEU A 122 11.88 -18.07 14.51
C LEU A 122 12.26 -19.55 14.72
N ARG A 123 12.19 -20.39 13.68
CA ARG A 123 12.61 -21.81 13.78
C ARG A 123 14.09 -21.94 14.16
N ARG A 124 14.90 -21.00 13.68
CA ARG A 124 16.35 -20.92 13.88
C ARG A 124 16.74 -19.77 14.81
N TYR A 125 15.81 -19.25 15.61
CA TYR A 125 16.10 -18.14 16.50
C TYR A 125 17.21 -18.53 17.50
N PRO A 126 18.24 -17.69 17.68
CA PRO A 126 19.36 -18.04 18.53
C PRO A 126 18.95 -18.15 20.01
N LYS A 127 19.65 -19.01 20.75
CA LYS A 127 19.45 -19.15 22.21
C LYS A 127 19.96 -17.94 23.00
N LYS A 128 20.85 -17.15 22.40
CA LYS A 128 21.48 -15.96 22.98
C LYS A 128 21.51 -14.87 21.93
N VAL A 129 21.17 -13.65 22.32
CA VAL A 129 21.18 -12.46 21.45
C VAL A 129 22.10 -11.42 22.08
N SER A 130 22.84 -10.68 21.27
CA SER A 130 23.65 -9.55 21.75
C SER A 130 22.75 -8.47 22.36
N GLY A 131 23.08 -8.03 23.57
CA GLY A 131 22.43 -6.90 24.21
C GLY A 131 22.56 -5.62 23.39
N GLU A 132 23.72 -5.40 22.78
CA GLU A 132 23.97 -4.25 21.89
C GLU A 132 23.00 -4.25 20.69
N PHE A 133 22.76 -5.41 20.08
CA PHE A 133 21.78 -5.54 19.00
C PHE A 133 20.37 -5.13 19.44
N VAL A 134 19.94 -5.58 20.62
CA VAL A 134 18.62 -5.24 21.18
C VAL A 134 18.56 -3.75 21.51
N GLN A 135 19.60 -3.19 22.14
CA GLN A 135 19.68 -1.76 22.44
C GLN A 135 19.60 -0.92 21.16
N ASN A 136 20.37 -1.24 20.13
CA ASN A 136 20.35 -0.51 18.86
C ASN A 136 18.98 -0.60 18.17
N SER A 137 18.30 -1.75 18.26
CA SER A 137 16.92 -1.89 17.77
C SER A 137 15.95 -0.95 18.48
N ILE A 138 16.02 -0.87 19.81
CA ILE A 138 15.17 0.02 20.61
C ILE A 138 15.51 1.49 20.32
N ARG A 139 16.80 1.85 20.22
CA ARG A 139 17.24 3.21 19.87
C ARG A 139 16.69 3.67 18.52
N ASN A 140 16.64 2.80 17.52
CA ASN A 140 16.04 3.13 16.22
C ASN A 140 14.55 3.45 16.34
N GLN A 141 13.79 2.73 17.17
CA GLN A 141 12.37 3.03 17.39
C GLN A 141 12.17 4.30 18.23
N ILE A 142 13.06 4.58 19.19
CA ILE A 142 13.09 5.86 19.90
C ILE A 142 13.28 7.01 18.91
N GLN A 143 14.22 6.89 17.97
CA GLN A 143 14.45 7.91 16.95
C GLN A 143 13.21 8.13 16.07
N GLN A 144 12.53 7.05 15.66
CA GLN A 144 11.28 7.15 14.90
C GLN A 144 10.19 7.89 15.71
N ALA A 145 10.01 7.56 16.99
CA ALA A 145 9.05 8.26 17.84
C ALA A 145 9.39 9.75 18.05
N GLN A 146 10.67 10.10 18.11
CA GLN A 146 11.12 11.49 18.14
C GLN A 146 10.80 12.24 16.84
N GLN A 147 10.91 11.57 15.69
CA GLN A 147 10.51 12.15 14.40
C GLN A 147 8.99 12.37 14.33
N LEU A 148 8.18 11.45 14.85
CA LEU A 148 6.73 11.63 14.95
C LEU A 148 6.36 12.84 15.82
N ALA A 149 7.07 13.03 16.94
CA ALA A 149 6.89 14.20 17.79
C ALA A 149 7.21 15.51 17.03
N GLN A 150 8.29 15.52 16.25
CA GLN A 150 8.67 16.67 15.40
C GLN A 150 7.67 16.92 14.27
N ALA A 151 7.09 15.85 13.72
CA ALA A 151 6.05 15.92 12.69
C ALA A 151 4.68 16.38 13.26
N GLY A 152 4.57 16.60 14.56
CA GLY A 152 3.35 17.10 15.18
C GLY A 152 2.30 16.03 15.45
N ALA A 153 2.71 14.79 15.71
CA ALA A 153 1.79 13.75 16.14
C ALA A 153 0.99 14.20 17.37
N VAL A 154 -0.31 13.88 17.40
CA VAL A 154 -1.25 14.36 18.42
C VAL A 154 -2.11 13.24 18.99
N ARG A 155 -2.71 13.52 20.13
CA ARG A 155 -3.87 12.79 20.66
C ARG A 155 -4.91 13.80 21.17
N ASP A 156 -6.04 13.31 21.66
CA ASP A 156 -7.15 14.18 22.08
C ASP A 156 -6.79 15.22 23.15
N ILE A 157 -5.77 14.95 23.97
CA ILE A 157 -5.31 15.88 25.02
C ILE A 157 -4.14 16.79 24.59
N GLY A 158 -3.70 16.72 23.33
CA GLY A 158 -2.65 17.57 22.78
C GLY A 158 -1.51 16.83 22.06
N PRO A 159 -0.46 17.57 21.65
CA PRO A 159 0.65 17.05 20.84
C PRO A 159 1.59 16.15 21.63
N LEU A 160 2.31 15.31 20.90
CA LEU A 160 3.40 14.48 21.41
C LEU A 160 4.60 15.37 21.74
N THR A 161 4.76 15.69 23.02
CA THR A 161 5.86 16.54 23.46
C THR A 161 7.17 15.76 23.62
N LYS A 162 8.31 16.46 23.52
CA LYS A 162 9.63 15.88 23.83
C LYS A 162 9.68 15.27 25.23
N THR A 163 9.05 15.91 26.22
CA THR A 163 8.93 15.39 27.59
C THR A 163 8.19 14.06 27.62
N ARG A 164 7.09 13.93 26.88
CA ARG A 164 6.34 12.68 26.81
C ARG A 164 7.14 11.57 26.13
N VAL A 165 7.87 11.88 25.07
CA VAL A 165 8.80 10.92 24.46
C VAL A 165 9.88 10.49 25.46
N SER A 166 10.47 11.41 26.22
CA SER A 166 11.46 11.10 27.25
C SER A 166 10.92 10.13 28.30
N GLN A 167 9.67 10.32 28.77
CA GLN A 167 9.04 9.39 29.71
C GLN A 167 8.92 7.97 29.17
N TYR A 168 8.63 7.81 27.87
CA TYR A 168 8.62 6.50 27.24
C TYR A 168 10.02 5.91 27.06
N VAL A 169 11.02 6.74 26.80
CA VAL A 169 12.42 6.33 26.70
C VAL A 169 12.89 5.79 28.06
N ASP A 170 12.56 6.48 29.15
CA ASP A 170 12.87 6.01 30.51
C ASP A 170 12.19 4.66 30.80
N GLU A 171 10.92 4.53 30.38
CA GLU A 171 10.17 3.27 30.50
C GLU A 171 10.78 2.12 29.67
N CYS A 172 11.52 2.38 28.58
CA CYS A 172 12.21 1.32 27.83
C CYS A 172 13.23 0.56 28.68
N GLY A 173 13.81 1.19 29.72
CA GLY A 173 14.80 0.54 30.60
C GLY A 173 16.07 0.07 29.87
N ILE A 174 16.43 0.71 28.75
CA ILE A 174 17.46 0.24 27.81
C ILE A 174 18.84 0.04 28.45
N ASP A 175 19.19 0.87 29.43
CA ASP A 175 20.50 0.85 30.09
C ASP A 175 20.64 -0.31 31.09
N THR A 176 19.55 -1.00 31.41
CA THR A 176 19.55 -2.19 32.28
C THR A 176 19.76 -3.50 31.52
N LEU A 177 19.82 -3.45 30.19
CA LEU A 177 20.05 -4.63 29.36
C LEU A 177 21.47 -5.13 29.52
N GLY A 178 21.61 -6.39 29.92
CA GLY A 178 22.91 -7.07 29.97
C GLY A 178 23.52 -7.28 28.58
N GLU A 179 24.81 -7.59 28.54
CA GLU A 179 25.57 -7.82 27.30
C GLU A 179 25.03 -8.98 26.46
N VAL A 180 24.42 -9.97 27.11
CA VAL A 180 23.84 -11.15 26.48
C VAL A 180 22.42 -11.33 26.99
N ILE A 181 21.48 -11.44 26.06
CA ILE A 181 20.06 -11.67 26.32
C ILE A 181 19.73 -13.13 26.05
N ASP A 182 19.13 -13.80 27.03
CA ASP A 182 18.51 -15.11 26.88
C ASP A 182 17.03 -14.92 26.49
N PRO A 183 16.63 -15.16 25.22
CA PRO A 183 15.27 -14.88 24.78
C PRO A 183 14.26 -15.79 25.47
N LYS A 184 13.16 -15.22 25.96
CA LYS A 184 12.06 -15.99 26.56
C LYS A 184 10.98 -16.25 25.52
N TYR A 185 10.59 -17.51 25.35
CA TYR A 185 9.57 -17.91 24.38
C TYR A 185 8.16 -17.64 24.90
N VAL A 186 7.33 -17.01 24.07
CA VAL A 186 5.94 -16.69 24.43
C VAL A 186 5.01 -16.95 23.26
N VAL A 187 3.74 -17.16 23.57
CA VAL A 187 2.64 -17.19 22.59
C VAL A 187 1.65 -16.09 22.97
N ILE A 188 1.23 -15.30 21.99
CA ILE A 188 0.24 -14.23 22.19
C ILE A 188 -1.11 -14.86 22.53
N THR A 189 -1.79 -14.35 23.55
CA THR A 189 -3.07 -14.88 24.07
C THR A 189 -4.26 -14.00 23.74
N THR A 190 -4.00 -12.76 23.36
CA THR A 190 -4.99 -11.75 23.01
C THR A 190 -4.38 -10.87 21.92
N ARG A 191 -5.18 -10.45 20.93
CA ARG A 191 -4.73 -9.54 19.87
C ARG A 191 -4.11 -8.29 20.50
N THR A 192 -2.84 -8.01 20.21
CA THR A 192 -2.09 -6.92 20.85
C THR A 192 -1.42 -6.04 19.80
N ALA A 193 -1.48 -4.72 20.02
CA ALA A 193 -0.67 -3.78 19.27
C ALA A 193 0.81 -3.99 19.65
N MET A 194 1.68 -3.97 18.64
CA MET A 194 3.12 -3.85 18.81
C MET A 194 3.48 -2.39 18.55
N ASN A 195 4.07 -1.71 19.53
CA ASN A 195 4.35 -0.28 19.46
C ASN A 195 5.85 0.02 19.37
N LEU A 196 6.20 1.20 18.85
CA LEU A 196 7.55 1.77 18.83
C LEU A 196 8.13 1.95 20.25
N LEU A 197 7.26 2.27 21.19
CA LEU A 197 7.60 2.59 22.58
C LEU A 197 6.66 1.87 23.54
N PRO A 198 7.06 1.62 24.81
CA PRO A 198 6.24 0.95 25.81
C PRO A 198 5.09 1.85 26.29
N ALA A 199 4.08 2.00 25.43
CA ALA A 199 2.95 2.89 25.61
C ALA A 199 1.62 2.19 25.29
N LYS A 200 0.57 2.55 26.04
CA LYS A 200 -0.83 2.25 25.69
C LYS A 200 -1.50 3.38 24.89
N ASP A 201 -0.86 4.54 24.86
CA ASP A 201 -1.40 5.73 24.21
C ASP A 201 -1.46 5.53 22.69
N VAL A 202 -2.57 5.97 22.09
CA VAL A 202 -2.75 6.05 20.64
C VAL A 202 -2.37 7.46 20.21
N TRP A 203 -1.51 7.54 19.20
CA TRP A 203 -1.08 8.80 18.60
C TRP A 203 -1.50 8.83 17.14
N PHE A 204 -1.91 10.00 16.67
CA PHE A 204 -2.36 10.25 15.31
C PHE A 204 -1.39 11.18 14.58
N PRO A 205 -1.33 11.15 13.23
CA PRO A 205 -0.43 12.03 12.48
C PRO A 205 -0.70 13.52 12.72
N SER A 206 -1.98 13.90 12.80
CA SER A 206 -2.40 15.29 13.01
C SER A 206 -3.83 15.35 13.60
N ASN A 207 -4.32 16.54 13.95
CA ASN A 207 -5.67 16.72 14.49
C ASN A 207 -6.77 16.40 13.47
N ASP A 208 -6.48 16.58 12.18
CA ASP A 208 -7.42 16.34 11.08
C ASP A 208 -7.46 14.86 10.66
N VAL A 209 -6.44 14.09 11.03
CA VAL A 209 -6.27 12.69 10.67
C VAL A 209 -6.33 11.83 11.94
N LYS A 210 -7.54 11.55 12.44
CA LYS A 210 -7.75 10.76 13.68
C LYS A 210 -7.83 9.26 13.47
N TYR A 211 -7.06 8.73 12.53
CA TYR A 211 -6.99 7.31 12.24
C TYR A 211 -5.54 6.88 12.03
N GLY A 212 -5.26 5.59 12.22
CA GLY A 212 -3.91 5.05 12.15
C GLY A 212 -3.06 5.46 13.36
N ASN A 213 -2.89 4.54 14.31
CA ASN A 213 -1.98 4.77 15.44
C ASN A 213 -0.53 4.83 14.92
N VAL A 214 0.08 6.02 14.86
CA VAL A 214 1.45 6.20 14.34
C VAL A 214 2.52 5.55 15.23
N PHE A 215 2.17 5.22 16.48
CA PHE A 215 3.07 4.46 17.36
C PHE A 215 3.07 2.96 17.09
N LYS A 216 2.05 2.44 16.40
CA LYS A 216 1.91 1.01 16.17
C LYS A 216 2.74 0.61 14.97
N VAL A 217 3.66 -0.34 15.19
CA VAL A 217 4.47 -0.93 14.13
C VAL A 217 3.80 -2.13 13.48
N ASP A 218 3.02 -2.89 14.25
CA ASP A 218 2.32 -4.09 13.79
C ASP A 218 1.23 -4.49 14.80
N THR A 219 0.48 -5.54 14.48
CA THR A 219 -0.49 -6.16 15.40
C THR A 219 -0.23 -7.66 15.45
N ALA A 220 0.03 -8.20 16.63
CA ALA A 220 0.23 -9.62 16.83
C ALA A 220 -1.09 -10.33 17.16
N ALA A 221 -1.34 -11.44 16.48
CA ALA A 221 -2.59 -12.20 16.61
C ALA A 221 -2.54 -13.19 17.79
N PRO A 222 -3.69 -13.56 18.38
CA PRO A 222 -3.72 -14.69 19.31
C PRO A 222 -3.14 -15.95 18.65
N GLY A 223 -2.29 -16.67 19.36
CA GLY A 223 -1.60 -17.86 18.85
C GLY A 223 -0.27 -17.56 18.16
N GLU A 224 0.01 -16.29 17.84
CA GLU A 224 1.26 -15.92 17.21
C GLU A 224 2.44 -16.14 18.17
N PRO A 225 3.52 -16.79 17.73
CA PRO A 225 4.73 -16.98 18.53
C PRO A 225 5.60 -15.74 18.51
N ALA A 226 6.14 -15.39 19.68
CA ALA A 226 7.13 -14.33 19.81
C ALA A 226 8.25 -14.73 20.78
N VAL A 227 9.32 -13.95 20.79
CA VAL A 227 10.40 -14.03 21.78
C VAL A 227 10.58 -12.69 22.47
N ILE A 228 10.67 -12.70 23.79
CA ILE A 228 10.97 -11.50 24.59
C ILE A 228 12.48 -11.25 24.57
N LEU A 229 12.85 -10.01 24.25
CA LEU A 229 14.22 -9.51 24.18
C LEU A 229 14.53 -8.49 25.28
N ALA A 230 13.53 -7.74 25.73
CA ALA A 230 13.67 -6.80 26.84
C ALA A 230 12.37 -6.69 27.63
N THR A 231 12.48 -6.24 28.88
CA THR A 231 11.34 -5.89 29.73
C THR A 231 11.45 -4.41 30.07
N SER A 232 10.32 -3.71 30.06
CA SER A 232 10.26 -2.28 30.37
C SER A 232 10.61 -2.04 31.85
N ALA A 233 10.98 -0.81 32.21
CA ALA A 233 11.36 -0.47 33.58
C ALA A 233 10.26 -0.80 34.62
N SER A 234 8.99 -0.62 34.26
CA SER A 234 7.85 -0.98 35.13
C SER A 234 7.45 -2.45 35.06
N GLY A 235 8.05 -3.25 34.17
CA GLY A 235 7.63 -4.63 33.89
C GLY A 235 6.31 -4.76 33.15
N ARG A 236 5.61 -3.66 32.84
CA ARG A 236 4.30 -3.67 32.20
C ARG A 236 4.34 -3.98 30.72
N PHE A 237 5.49 -3.79 30.07
CA PHE A 237 5.68 -4.08 28.65
C PHE A 237 6.91 -4.93 28.41
N CYS A 238 6.90 -5.66 27.30
CA CYS A 238 8.05 -6.42 26.82
C CYS A 238 8.36 -6.04 25.37
N TYR A 239 9.64 -5.91 25.07
CA TYR A 239 10.10 -5.78 23.70
C TYR A 239 10.23 -7.17 23.09
N VAL A 240 9.50 -7.43 22.01
CA VAL A 240 9.40 -8.76 21.42
C VAL A 240 9.81 -8.77 19.95
N GLN A 241 10.23 -9.95 19.49
CA GLN A 241 10.41 -10.29 18.08
C GLN A 241 9.37 -11.34 17.68
N THR A 242 8.55 -11.02 16.67
CA THR A 242 7.70 -11.98 15.94
C THR A 242 8.44 -12.46 14.69
N ALA A 243 7.79 -13.20 13.79
CA ALA A 243 8.41 -13.53 12.51
C ALA A 243 8.65 -12.28 11.65
N LEU A 244 7.76 -11.29 11.69
CA LEU A 244 7.70 -10.20 10.73
C LEU A 244 8.06 -8.83 11.28
N SER A 245 8.11 -8.68 12.61
CA SER A 245 8.26 -7.38 13.25
C SER A 245 8.93 -7.46 14.62
N ARG A 246 9.36 -6.30 15.12
CA ARG A 246 9.84 -6.10 16.49
C ARG A 246 9.16 -4.88 17.10
N GLY A 247 8.74 -4.98 18.36
CA GLY A 247 8.02 -3.89 19.03
C GLY A 247 7.69 -4.19 20.47
N TRP A 248 7.17 -3.19 21.17
CA TRP A 248 6.70 -3.30 22.54
C TRP A 248 5.26 -3.80 22.59
N ILE A 249 5.03 -4.84 23.39
CA ILE A 249 3.69 -5.35 23.70
C ILE A 249 3.42 -5.29 25.20
N SER A 250 2.15 -5.34 25.58
CA SER A 250 1.71 -5.46 26.97
C SER A 250 2.10 -6.82 27.56
N SER A 251 2.55 -6.81 28.82
CA SER A 251 2.86 -8.01 29.61
C SER A 251 1.64 -8.90 29.91
N PHE A 252 0.42 -8.40 29.68
CA PHE A 252 -0.83 -9.13 29.91
C PHE A 252 -1.32 -9.92 28.70
N ASP A 253 -0.70 -9.73 27.53
CA ASP A 253 -1.25 -10.22 26.27
C ASP A 253 -0.56 -11.48 25.74
N TYR A 254 0.33 -12.10 26.52
CA TYR A 254 1.05 -13.31 26.16
C TYR A 254 1.12 -14.33 27.29
N ALA A 255 1.44 -15.59 26.94
CA ALA A 255 1.76 -16.66 27.88
C ALA A 255 3.20 -17.14 27.65
N PRO A 256 4.06 -17.17 28.69
CA PRO A 256 5.34 -17.85 28.64
C PRO A 256 5.20 -19.34 28.38
N THR A 257 6.15 -19.91 27.64
CA THR A 257 6.15 -21.33 27.28
C THR A 257 7.57 -21.87 27.09
N GLY A 258 7.72 -23.20 27.16
CA GLY A 258 8.96 -23.87 26.78
C GLY A 258 9.16 -23.90 25.26
N ARG A 259 10.42 -24.09 24.82
CA ARG A 259 10.80 -24.10 23.40
C ARG A 259 10.03 -25.10 22.55
N ILE A 260 9.79 -26.31 23.06
CA ILE A 260 9.09 -27.38 22.31
C ILE A 260 7.65 -26.96 22.00
N GLN A 261 6.91 -26.49 23.00
CA GLN A 261 5.54 -26.03 22.82
C GLN A 261 5.49 -24.76 21.97
N TRP A 262 6.45 -23.84 22.13
CA TRP A 262 6.57 -22.65 21.29
C TRP A 262 6.80 -22.97 19.81
N LEU A 263 7.65 -23.96 19.49
CA LEU A 263 7.92 -24.35 18.10
C LEU A 263 6.68 -24.87 17.36
N LYS A 264 5.70 -25.45 18.07
CA LYS A 264 4.42 -25.84 17.49
C LYS A 264 3.62 -24.64 16.96
N ALA A 265 3.77 -23.46 17.56
CA ALA A 265 3.17 -22.23 17.05
C ALA A 265 4.03 -21.58 15.94
N VAL A 266 5.33 -21.83 15.92
CA VAL A 266 6.28 -21.27 14.93
C VAL A 266 6.17 -21.91 13.54
N ASP A 267 6.02 -23.23 13.50
CA ASP A 267 5.86 -24.01 12.25
C ASP A 267 4.75 -25.05 12.47
N PRO A 268 3.48 -24.60 12.52
CA PRO A 268 2.36 -25.49 12.81
C PRO A 268 2.10 -26.48 11.68
N GLU A 269 1.83 -27.73 12.04
CA GLU A 269 1.45 -28.79 11.10
C GLU A 269 -0.05 -28.79 10.82
N ASP A 270 -0.86 -28.71 11.87
CA ASP A 270 -2.33 -28.67 11.79
C ASP A 270 -2.80 -27.22 12.07
N LEU A 271 -3.22 -26.53 11.02
CA LEU A 271 -3.63 -25.12 11.11
C LEU A 271 -4.83 -24.83 10.22
N ALA A 272 -5.55 -23.77 10.55
CA ALA A 272 -6.45 -23.08 9.65
C ALA A 272 -5.98 -21.63 9.47
N VAL A 273 -6.02 -21.14 8.24
CA VAL A 273 -5.77 -19.72 7.95
C VAL A 273 -7.08 -18.97 7.90
N VAL A 274 -7.11 -17.77 8.47
CA VAL A 274 -8.27 -16.88 8.36
C VAL A 274 -8.32 -16.30 6.94
N THR A 275 -9.45 -16.48 6.25
CA THR A 275 -9.68 -16.03 4.88
C THR A 275 -10.70 -14.91 4.79
N ASP A 276 -11.43 -14.64 5.87
CA ASP A 276 -12.28 -13.45 5.98
C ASP A 276 -11.44 -12.23 6.38
N ILE A 277 -11.91 -11.03 6.07
CA ILE A 277 -11.19 -9.78 6.41
C ILE A 277 -10.95 -9.69 7.91
N ARG A 278 -11.94 -10.09 8.70
CA ARG A 278 -11.88 -10.07 10.16
C ARG A 278 -12.77 -11.15 10.76
N LEU A 279 -12.16 -12.03 11.54
CA LEU A 279 -12.85 -13.07 12.29
C LEU A 279 -12.92 -12.68 13.77
N LYS A 280 -14.15 -12.50 14.28
CA LYS A 280 -14.43 -12.34 15.72
C LYS A 280 -15.12 -13.60 16.24
N ILE A 281 -14.54 -14.24 17.24
CA ILE A 281 -15.08 -15.44 17.87
C ILE A 281 -15.06 -15.30 19.39
N LYS A 282 -16.08 -15.82 20.06
CA LYS A 282 -16.15 -15.83 21.53
C LYS A 282 -15.93 -17.26 22.01
N VAL A 283 -14.91 -17.46 22.83
CA VAL A 283 -14.58 -18.75 23.43
C VAL A 283 -14.72 -18.61 24.95
N ASN A 284 -15.64 -19.35 25.57
CA ASN A 284 -15.95 -19.22 26.99
C ASN A 284 -16.16 -17.75 27.44
N LYS A 285 -16.91 -16.97 26.66
CA LYS A 285 -17.17 -15.53 26.85
C LYS A 285 -15.96 -14.60 26.64
N LYS A 286 -14.74 -15.12 26.43
CA LYS A 286 -13.57 -14.32 26.04
C LYS A 286 -13.60 -14.05 24.53
N PRO A 287 -13.53 -12.79 24.09
CA PRO A 287 -13.43 -12.48 22.66
C PRO A 287 -12.02 -12.74 22.14
N TYR A 288 -11.95 -13.34 20.96
CA TYR A 288 -10.76 -13.47 20.14
C TYR A 288 -11.02 -12.81 18.80
N GLU A 289 -10.00 -12.13 18.29
CA GLU A 289 -10.07 -11.40 17.04
C GLU A 289 -8.84 -11.69 16.20
N PHE A 290 -9.10 -12.04 14.94
CA PHE A 290 -8.11 -12.34 13.94
C PHE A 290 -8.40 -11.52 12.69
N ALA A 291 -7.35 -11.17 11.97
CA ALA A 291 -7.41 -10.58 10.64
C ALA A 291 -7.11 -11.65 9.58
N MET A 292 -7.43 -11.35 8.33
CA MET A 292 -7.05 -12.17 7.18
C MET A 292 -5.57 -12.59 7.24
N GLY A 293 -5.29 -13.86 6.93
CA GLY A 293 -3.95 -14.42 6.94
C GLY A 293 -3.38 -14.76 8.33
N ASP A 294 -4.09 -14.43 9.42
CA ASP A 294 -3.72 -14.94 10.75
C ASP A 294 -3.96 -16.46 10.82
N ILE A 295 -3.23 -17.12 11.72
CA ILE A 295 -3.22 -18.57 11.84
C ILE A 295 -3.87 -19.01 13.15
N ILE A 296 -4.76 -19.99 13.05
CA ILE A 296 -5.36 -20.67 14.20
C ILE A 296 -4.88 -22.12 14.17
N LEU A 297 -4.25 -22.57 15.26
CA LEU A 297 -3.87 -23.98 15.43
C LEU A 297 -5.12 -24.84 15.51
N LEU A 298 -5.11 -26.03 14.90
CA LEU A 298 -6.27 -26.93 14.94
C LEU A 298 -6.19 -27.95 16.08
N ASP A 299 -7.34 -28.20 16.71
CA ASP A 299 -7.56 -29.34 17.59
C ASP A 299 -7.89 -30.55 16.72
N LYS A 300 -6.83 -31.26 16.30
CA LYS A 300 -6.93 -32.42 15.40
C LYS A 300 -7.83 -33.54 15.94
N ALA A 301 -7.90 -33.71 17.25
CA ALA A 301 -8.70 -34.77 17.86
C ALA A 301 -10.21 -34.51 17.68
N LYS A 302 -10.61 -33.25 17.47
CA LYS A 302 -12.01 -32.85 17.25
C LYS A 302 -12.32 -32.45 15.81
N SER A 303 -11.30 -32.08 15.05
CA SER A 303 -11.48 -31.57 13.69
C SER A 303 -11.73 -32.69 12.68
N THR A 304 -12.60 -32.43 11.72
CA THR A 304 -12.83 -33.22 10.51
C THR A 304 -12.63 -32.33 9.28
N VAL A 305 -12.83 -32.86 8.07
CA VAL A 305 -12.76 -32.06 6.84
C VAL A 305 -13.88 -31.00 6.79
N ASP A 306 -15.05 -31.33 7.33
CA ASP A 306 -16.24 -30.45 7.28
C ASP A 306 -16.39 -29.56 8.52
N GLU A 307 -15.82 -29.97 9.65
CA GLU A 307 -15.92 -29.26 10.93
C GLU A 307 -14.54 -29.07 11.55
N LEU A 308 -14.05 -27.83 11.52
CA LEU A 308 -12.76 -27.46 12.09
C LEU A 308 -12.93 -26.93 13.52
N TYR A 309 -12.07 -27.37 14.42
CA TYR A 309 -11.98 -26.85 15.79
C TYR A 309 -10.62 -26.18 15.99
N GLY A 310 -10.62 -24.92 16.39
CA GLY A 310 -9.42 -24.13 16.66
C GLY A 310 -8.99 -24.20 18.12
N MET A 311 -7.68 -24.11 18.36
CA MET A 311 -7.08 -24.03 19.69
C MET A 311 -6.75 -22.57 20.05
N PHE A 312 -7.46 -22.03 21.02
CA PHE A 312 -7.35 -20.65 21.46
C PHE A 312 -6.48 -20.52 22.70
N PRO A 313 -5.33 -19.82 22.63
CA PRO A 313 -4.39 -19.74 23.73
C PRO A 313 -4.92 -18.86 24.87
N ARG A 314 -4.60 -19.27 26.10
CA ARG A 314 -4.84 -18.53 27.33
C ARG A 314 -3.64 -18.68 28.27
N TYR A 315 -3.41 -17.65 29.07
CA TYR A 315 -2.50 -17.74 30.19
C TYR A 315 -3.31 -18.06 31.44
N GLU A 316 -3.21 -19.29 31.94
CA GLU A 316 -3.95 -19.74 33.12
C GLU A 316 -3.07 -20.66 33.95
N ASN A 317 -3.19 -20.60 35.28
CA ASN A 317 -2.39 -21.41 36.21
C ASN A 317 -0.87 -21.29 35.99
N GLY A 318 -0.39 -20.11 35.58
CA GLY A 318 1.03 -19.83 35.35
C GLY A 318 1.62 -20.46 34.09
N ARG A 319 0.80 -20.96 33.16
CA ARG A 319 1.28 -21.60 31.92
C ARG A 319 0.37 -21.30 30.72
N LEU A 320 0.90 -21.59 29.53
CA LEU A 320 0.13 -21.58 28.28
C LEU A 320 -0.81 -22.79 28.23
N GLU A 321 -2.11 -22.52 28.20
CA GLU A 321 -3.15 -23.51 27.95
C GLU A 321 -3.94 -23.16 26.69
N TYR A 322 -4.69 -24.12 26.15
CA TYR A 322 -5.58 -23.91 25.01
C TYR A 322 -7.01 -24.30 25.34
N VAL A 323 -7.97 -23.60 24.75
CA VAL A 323 -9.39 -23.97 24.73
C VAL A 323 -9.78 -24.23 23.30
N SER A 324 -10.55 -25.30 23.08
CA SER A 324 -10.99 -25.72 21.76
C SER A 324 -12.39 -25.17 21.46
N GLU A 325 -12.58 -24.54 20.31
CA GLU A 325 -13.87 -24.00 19.86
C GLU A 325 -14.05 -24.20 18.34
N ARG A 326 -15.30 -24.39 17.90
CA ARG A 326 -15.61 -24.60 16.49
C ARG A 326 -15.33 -23.34 15.66
N LEU A 327 -14.66 -23.50 14.52
CA LEU A 327 -14.40 -22.43 13.57
C LEU A 327 -15.55 -22.31 12.55
N PRO A 328 -15.93 -21.08 12.16
CA PRO A 328 -16.86 -20.87 11.05
C PRO A 328 -16.18 -21.18 9.72
N SER A 329 -16.67 -22.21 9.01
CA SER A 329 -16.07 -22.70 7.75
C SER A 329 -16.02 -21.66 6.63
N SER A 330 -16.91 -20.66 6.65
CA SER A 330 -16.91 -19.56 5.68
C SER A 330 -15.78 -18.55 5.87
N ALA A 331 -15.15 -18.51 7.05
CA ALA A 331 -14.15 -17.49 7.41
C ALA A 331 -12.72 -18.03 7.54
N VAL A 332 -12.54 -19.35 7.41
CA VAL A 332 -11.24 -20.00 7.51
C VAL A 332 -11.08 -21.06 6.42
N ASN A 333 -9.84 -21.38 6.09
CA ASN A 333 -9.48 -22.50 5.23
C ASN A 333 -8.60 -23.50 6.00
N LEU A 334 -8.79 -24.81 5.77
CA LEU A 334 -7.91 -25.85 6.30
C LEU A 334 -6.54 -25.74 5.64
N GLY A 335 -5.49 -25.52 6.44
CA GLY A 335 -4.19 -25.15 5.93
C GLY A 335 -4.19 -23.76 5.26
N TYR A 336 -3.11 -23.44 4.56
CA TYR A 336 -3.07 -22.24 3.72
C TYR A 336 -3.89 -22.42 2.45
N LEU A 337 -4.36 -21.31 1.88
CA LEU A 337 -4.80 -21.34 0.49
C LEU A 337 -3.62 -21.73 -0.42
N PRO A 338 -3.87 -22.46 -1.53
CA PRO A 338 -2.82 -22.67 -2.51
C PRO A 338 -2.21 -21.34 -2.97
N ALA A 339 -0.88 -21.24 -3.02
CA ALA A 339 -0.19 -20.01 -3.41
C ALA A 339 -0.25 -19.79 -4.93
N SER A 340 -1.45 -19.46 -5.41
CA SER A 340 -1.76 -19.12 -6.79
C SER A 340 -2.04 -17.62 -6.93
N ARG A 341 -2.01 -17.11 -8.17
CA ARG A 341 -2.32 -15.71 -8.44
C ARG A 341 -3.79 -15.42 -8.17
N ALA A 342 -4.67 -16.34 -8.58
CA ALA A 342 -6.10 -16.22 -8.34
C ALA A 342 -6.41 -16.08 -6.84
N ASN A 343 -5.90 -16.98 -5.99
CA ASN A 343 -6.20 -16.90 -4.56
C ASN A 343 -5.75 -15.58 -3.92
N ILE A 344 -4.57 -15.07 -4.29
CA ILE A 344 -4.06 -13.81 -3.73
C ILE A 344 -4.88 -12.62 -4.20
N VAL A 345 -5.22 -12.57 -5.50
CA VAL A 345 -6.04 -11.47 -6.05
C VAL A 345 -7.44 -11.50 -5.45
N HIS A 346 -8.10 -12.67 -5.36
CA HIS A 346 -9.43 -12.78 -4.73
C HIS A 346 -9.43 -12.33 -3.28
N GLN A 347 -8.40 -12.70 -2.51
CA GLN A 347 -8.26 -12.27 -1.12
C GLN A 347 -8.09 -10.76 -1.00
N ALA A 348 -7.26 -10.14 -1.86
CA ALA A 348 -7.14 -8.69 -1.89
C ALA A 348 -8.46 -8.00 -2.31
N TYR A 349 -9.22 -8.61 -3.21
CA TYR A 349 -10.50 -8.09 -3.69
C TYR A 349 -11.62 -8.10 -2.65
N LEU A 350 -11.51 -8.87 -1.56
CA LEU A 350 -12.48 -8.77 -0.47
C LEU A 350 -12.55 -7.34 0.10
N PHE A 351 -11.45 -6.58 0.04
CA PHE A 351 -11.40 -5.19 0.48
C PHE A 351 -12.02 -4.21 -0.53
N LYS A 352 -12.23 -4.63 -1.79
CA LYS A 352 -12.75 -3.75 -2.84
C LYS A 352 -14.09 -3.16 -2.44
N GLY A 353 -14.24 -1.84 -2.62
CA GLY A 353 -15.45 -1.11 -2.27
C GLY A 353 -15.51 -0.65 -0.80
N MET A 354 -14.63 -1.13 0.07
CA MET A 354 -14.54 -0.65 1.45
C MET A 354 -13.91 0.74 1.50
N SER A 355 -14.32 1.55 2.47
CA SER A 355 -13.88 2.94 2.58
C SER A 355 -13.26 3.25 3.95
N ARG A 356 -12.16 4.01 4.00
CA ARG A 356 -11.49 4.31 5.28
C ARG A 356 -12.41 5.09 6.21
N SER A 357 -13.16 6.08 5.69
CA SER A 357 -14.07 6.87 6.52
C SER A 357 -15.24 6.07 7.08
N LYS A 358 -15.69 5.02 6.38
CA LYS A 358 -16.81 4.16 6.83
C LYS A 358 -16.35 2.95 7.65
N ASN A 359 -15.10 2.53 7.48
CA ASN A 359 -14.53 1.33 8.09
C ASN A 359 -13.26 1.68 8.88
N GLY A 360 -13.32 2.74 9.69
CA GLY A 360 -12.13 3.31 10.34
C GLY A 360 -11.47 2.44 11.40
N ASP A 361 -12.08 1.30 11.75
CA ASP A 361 -11.51 0.28 12.62
C ASP A 361 -10.72 -0.81 11.87
N LEU A 362 -10.72 -0.80 10.53
CA LEU A 362 -9.92 -1.70 9.69
C LEU A 362 -8.58 -1.06 9.33
N GLU A 363 -7.52 -1.56 9.94
CA GLU A 363 -6.16 -1.03 9.82
C GLU A 363 -5.61 -1.18 8.40
N GLU A 364 -6.00 -2.25 7.72
CA GLU A 364 -5.63 -2.58 6.35
C GLU A 364 -5.97 -1.46 5.37
N LEU A 365 -7.07 -0.72 5.60
CA LEU A 365 -7.48 0.35 4.71
C LEU A 365 -6.54 1.55 4.77
N TYR A 366 -5.78 1.71 5.86
CA TYR A 366 -4.82 2.81 6.06
C TYR A 366 -3.39 2.47 5.63
N SER A 367 -3.14 1.23 5.20
CA SER A 367 -1.84 0.77 4.75
C SER A 367 -2.00 -0.27 3.64
N ASN A 368 -1.75 0.13 2.40
CA ASN A 368 -1.82 -0.80 1.27
C ASN A 368 -0.83 -1.97 1.44
N SER A 369 0.35 -1.72 2.01
CA SER A 369 1.33 -2.76 2.30
C SER A 369 0.79 -3.79 3.30
N LEU A 370 0.08 -3.35 4.34
CA LEU A 370 -0.60 -4.26 5.27
C LEU A 370 -1.73 -5.03 4.56
N MET A 371 -2.61 -4.34 3.82
CA MET A 371 -3.72 -4.96 3.09
C MET A 371 -3.24 -6.09 2.17
N PHE A 372 -2.22 -5.83 1.34
CA PHE A 372 -1.70 -6.87 0.45
C PHE A 372 -0.91 -7.94 1.21
N ALA A 373 -0.17 -7.57 2.27
CA ALA A 373 0.46 -8.57 3.12
C ALA A 373 -0.55 -9.56 3.71
N ARG A 374 -1.75 -9.10 4.11
CA ARG A 374 -2.84 -9.96 4.59
C ARG A 374 -3.26 -10.97 3.52
N ALA A 375 -3.50 -10.52 2.29
CA ALA A 375 -3.83 -11.39 1.17
C ALA A 375 -2.74 -12.44 0.90
N TYR A 376 -1.47 -12.04 0.87
CA TYR A 376 -0.34 -12.96 0.69
C TYR A 376 -0.18 -13.98 1.84
N ARG A 377 -0.46 -13.58 3.09
CA ARG A 377 -0.38 -14.45 4.27
C ARG A 377 -1.44 -15.55 4.25
N THR A 378 -2.58 -15.36 3.59
CA THR A 378 -3.57 -16.44 3.40
C THR A 378 -3.00 -17.65 2.64
N ALA A 379 -2.04 -17.40 1.75
CA ALA A 379 -1.31 -18.41 0.99
C ALA A 379 -0.01 -18.87 1.69
N GLY A 380 0.19 -18.46 2.94
CA GLY A 380 1.36 -18.82 3.76
C GLY A 380 2.64 -18.07 3.41
N ILE A 381 2.58 -17.03 2.58
CA ILE A 381 3.73 -16.17 2.28
C ILE A 381 3.88 -15.13 3.41
N LYS A 382 5.01 -15.19 4.12
CA LYS A 382 5.32 -14.33 5.27
C LYS A 382 5.80 -12.97 4.79
N LEU A 383 4.87 -12.11 4.38
CA LEU A 383 5.14 -10.74 3.94
C LEU A 383 4.91 -9.73 5.07
N SER A 384 5.88 -8.84 5.31
CA SER A 384 5.78 -7.78 6.33
C SER A 384 4.66 -6.79 6.04
N SER A 385 4.10 -6.16 7.06
CA SER A 385 3.16 -5.05 6.93
C SER A 385 3.85 -3.72 6.59
N ASP A 386 5.15 -3.61 6.85
CA ASP A 386 5.97 -2.43 6.55
C ASP A 386 6.47 -2.47 5.10
N VAL A 387 6.16 -1.43 4.32
CA VAL A 387 6.51 -1.35 2.90
C VAL A 387 8.02 -1.40 2.67
N GLN A 388 8.85 -0.79 3.53
CA GLN A 388 10.31 -0.79 3.37
C GLN A 388 10.88 -2.17 3.64
N GLU A 389 10.34 -2.89 4.63
CA GLU A 389 10.67 -4.29 4.86
C GLU A 389 10.25 -5.15 3.67
N GLN A 390 9.06 -4.96 3.09
CA GLN A 390 8.68 -5.69 1.88
C GLN A 390 9.67 -5.46 0.73
N LYS A 391 10.07 -4.19 0.49
CA LYS A 391 11.09 -3.84 -0.52
C LYS A 391 12.41 -4.57 -0.26
N ARG A 392 12.80 -4.85 0.99
CA ARG A 392 14.02 -5.61 1.32
C ARG A 392 13.83 -7.12 1.20
N MET A 393 12.69 -7.62 1.64
CA MET A 393 12.38 -9.05 1.74
C MET A 393 12.21 -9.69 0.37
N ILE A 394 11.56 -9.02 -0.58
CA ILE A 394 11.30 -9.53 -1.93
C ILE A 394 12.55 -9.30 -2.79
N SER A 395 13.06 -10.34 -3.43
CA SER A 395 14.21 -10.24 -4.35
C SER A 395 13.85 -10.33 -5.82
N SER A 396 12.73 -10.97 -6.14
CA SER A 396 12.23 -11.06 -7.51
C SER A 396 11.64 -9.72 -7.93
N LYS A 397 12.48 -8.87 -8.53
CA LYS A 397 12.13 -7.50 -8.93
C LYS A 397 12.39 -7.26 -10.41
N LEU A 398 11.47 -6.55 -11.03
CA LEU A 398 11.62 -5.96 -12.36
C LEU A 398 11.77 -4.45 -12.18
N GLN A 399 12.99 -3.95 -12.37
CA GLN A 399 13.29 -2.52 -12.21
C GLN A 399 12.61 -1.71 -13.32
N LEU A 400 11.88 -0.66 -12.93
CA LEU A 400 11.17 0.22 -13.86
C LEU A 400 11.79 1.63 -13.89
N MET A 401 12.48 2.07 -12.84
CA MET A 401 13.23 3.34 -12.88
C MET A 401 14.24 3.40 -14.02
N GLY A 402 14.31 4.55 -14.69
CA GLY A 402 15.23 4.80 -15.80
C GLY A 402 14.66 4.50 -17.20
N TYR A 403 13.52 3.80 -17.29
CA TYR A 403 12.84 3.55 -18.57
C TYR A 403 11.82 4.65 -18.92
N ARG A 404 11.70 4.97 -20.21
CA ARG A 404 10.67 5.88 -20.74
C ARG A 404 9.29 5.24 -20.66
N SER A 405 8.22 6.06 -20.66
CA SER A 405 6.84 5.57 -20.49
C SER A 405 6.42 4.50 -21.52
N ASN A 406 6.89 4.59 -22.77
CA ASN A 406 6.64 3.58 -23.81
C ASN A 406 7.43 2.28 -23.60
N GLU A 407 8.65 2.36 -23.06
CA GLU A 407 9.48 1.20 -22.72
C GLU A 407 8.96 0.48 -21.47
N LYS A 408 8.39 1.23 -20.50
CA LYS A 408 7.75 0.63 -19.33
C LYS A 408 6.58 -0.28 -19.72
N LEU A 409 5.79 0.07 -20.75
CA LEU A 409 4.67 -0.74 -21.23
C LEU A 409 5.09 -2.15 -21.66
N SER A 410 6.25 -2.31 -22.31
CA SER A 410 6.73 -3.65 -22.68
C SER A 410 7.21 -4.44 -21.46
N ILE A 411 7.75 -3.76 -20.43
CA ILE A 411 8.11 -4.40 -19.15
C ILE A 411 6.86 -4.83 -18.38
N TYR A 412 5.77 -4.05 -18.42
CA TYR A 412 4.50 -4.44 -17.78
C TYR A 412 3.90 -5.73 -18.35
N ASN A 413 4.23 -6.13 -19.59
CA ASN A 413 3.81 -7.45 -20.11
C ASN A 413 4.43 -8.64 -19.36
N GLU A 414 5.58 -8.42 -18.70
CA GLU A 414 6.24 -9.42 -17.85
C GLU A 414 5.60 -9.50 -16.45
N VAL A 415 4.96 -8.41 -15.99
CA VAL A 415 4.23 -8.35 -14.72
C VAL A 415 2.92 -9.11 -14.84
N LYS A 416 2.54 -9.83 -13.78
CA LYS A 416 1.35 -10.69 -13.77
C LYS A 416 0.39 -10.32 -12.64
N PRO A 417 -0.91 -10.63 -12.78
CA PRO A 417 -1.91 -10.36 -11.75
C PRO A 417 -1.45 -10.85 -10.37
N GLY A 418 -1.60 -10.00 -9.36
CA GLY A 418 -1.16 -10.25 -7.98
C GLY A 418 0.26 -9.78 -7.67
N ASP A 419 1.12 -9.49 -8.66
CA ASP A 419 2.43 -8.88 -8.42
C ASP A 419 2.25 -7.47 -7.80
N LEU A 420 3.22 -7.03 -7.00
CA LEU A 420 3.16 -5.76 -6.30
C LEU A 420 3.95 -4.68 -7.05
N LEU A 421 3.37 -3.49 -7.18
CA LEU A 421 3.99 -2.32 -7.76
C LEU A 421 4.42 -1.38 -6.64
N TYR A 422 5.73 -1.18 -6.48
CA TYR A 422 6.26 -0.31 -5.44
C TYR A 422 6.56 1.09 -5.98
N PHE A 423 6.19 2.09 -5.19
CA PHE A 423 6.49 3.51 -5.41
C PHE A 423 7.06 4.11 -4.11
N GLU A 424 7.35 5.41 -4.12
CA GLU A 424 7.92 6.09 -2.97
C GLU A 424 6.95 6.00 -1.77
N GLY A 425 7.32 5.18 -0.78
CA GLY A 425 6.59 5.03 0.47
C GLY A 425 5.30 4.19 0.44
N ASP A 426 4.90 3.62 -0.70
CA ASP A 426 3.60 2.92 -0.81
C ASP A 426 3.61 1.86 -1.93
N VAL A 427 2.53 1.08 -2.04
CA VAL A 427 2.43 -0.12 -2.89
C VAL A 427 1.01 -0.31 -3.44
N ALA A 428 0.92 -0.86 -4.65
CA ALA A 428 -0.31 -1.28 -5.30
C ALA A 428 -0.23 -2.75 -5.73
N MET A 429 -1.36 -3.41 -5.95
CA MET A 429 -1.39 -4.74 -6.56
C MET A 429 -1.73 -4.64 -8.05
N TYR A 430 -0.86 -5.15 -8.91
CA TYR A 430 -1.12 -5.21 -10.35
C TYR A 430 -2.20 -6.25 -10.67
N LEU A 431 -3.14 -5.89 -11.55
CA LEU A 431 -4.25 -6.75 -11.94
C LEU A 431 -4.12 -7.26 -13.36
N GLY A 432 -3.52 -6.49 -14.26
CA GLY A 432 -3.35 -6.91 -15.65
C GLY A 432 -3.59 -5.77 -16.62
N ILE A 433 -3.82 -6.14 -17.88
CA ILE A 433 -4.14 -5.19 -18.96
C ILE A 433 -5.61 -5.38 -19.33
N THR A 434 -6.34 -4.26 -19.44
CA THR A 434 -7.75 -4.24 -19.84
C THR A 434 -8.00 -3.12 -20.86
N PRO A 435 -9.03 -3.18 -21.73
CA PRO A 435 -9.42 -2.04 -22.54
C PRO A 435 -9.84 -0.82 -21.70
N ASP A 436 -9.53 0.38 -22.17
CA ASP A 436 -10.03 1.66 -21.66
C ASP A 436 -11.50 1.81 -22.05
N THR A 437 -12.38 1.88 -21.06
CA THR A 437 -13.82 2.06 -21.27
C THR A 437 -14.24 3.52 -21.47
N GLY A 438 -13.33 4.49 -21.25
CA GLY A 438 -13.64 5.92 -21.22
C GLY A 438 -12.98 6.75 -22.34
N ARG A 439 -11.91 6.26 -22.97
CA ARG A 439 -11.28 6.90 -24.15
C ARG A 439 -11.06 5.84 -25.24
N ALA A 440 -11.14 6.26 -26.50
CA ALA A 440 -11.07 5.39 -27.68
C ALA A 440 -10.10 4.19 -27.52
N ALA A 441 -10.67 2.98 -27.38
CA ALA A 441 -10.06 1.65 -27.41
C ALA A 441 -8.53 1.57 -27.23
N LYS A 442 -8.01 2.04 -26.09
CA LYS A 442 -6.60 1.89 -25.71
C LYS A 442 -6.48 0.87 -24.58
N ALA A 443 -5.47 0.02 -24.59
CA ALA A 443 -5.20 -0.86 -23.46
C ALA A 443 -4.63 -0.05 -22.27
N ILE A 444 -5.11 -0.34 -21.07
CA ILE A 444 -4.69 0.26 -19.79
C ILE A 444 -4.19 -0.81 -18.82
N SER A 445 -3.29 -0.42 -17.92
CA SER A 445 -2.81 -1.29 -16.84
C SER A 445 -3.69 -1.10 -15.62
N ALA A 446 -4.40 -2.15 -15.21
CA ALA A 446 -5.25 -2.15 -14.03
C ALA A 446 -4.45 -2.49 -12.77
N TYR A 447 -4.81 -1.86 -11.65
CA TYR A 447 -4.25 -2.15 -10.33
C TYR A 447 -5.30 -1.93 -9.23
N LEU A 448 -5.16 -2.62 -8.11
CA LEU A 448 -5.99 -2.45 -6.92
C LEU A 448 -5.27 -1.52 -5.93
N TYR A 449 -5.98 -0.52 -5.39
CA TYR A 449 -5.40 0.50 -4.53
C TYR A 449 -6.45 1.32 -3.78
N ILE A 450 -6.01 1.98 -2.70
CA ILE A 450 -6.74 3.04 -2.02
C ILE A 450 -5.78 4.18 -1.66
N GLY A 451 -6.17 5.43 -1.89
CA GLY A 451 -5.32 6.60 -1.61
C GLY A 451 -5.73 7.85 -2.37
N GLN A 452 -4.81 8.77 -2.55
CA GLN A 452 -5.07 10.00 -3.31
C GLN A 452 -4.87 9.74 -4.80
N PHE A 453 -5.79 10.26 -5.61
CA PHE A 453 -5.62 10.40 -7.05
C PHE A 453 -5.39 11.86 -7.38
N VAL A 454 -4.40 12.16 -8.19
CA VAL A 454 -4.17 13.53 -8.67
C VAL A 454 -4.32 13.54 -10.17
N ASN A 455 -5.24 14.37 -10.63
CA ASN A 455 -5.45 14.64 -12.04
C ASN A 455 -4.74 15.94 -12.43
N TYR A 456 -4.13 15.89 -13.60
CA TYR A 456 -3.57 17.06 -14.27
C TYR A 456 -4.48 17.44 -15.42
N VAL A 457 -5.24 18.52 -15.26
CA VAL A 457 -5.98 19.14 -16.36
C VAL A 457 -5.11 20.31 -16.83
N GLU A 458 -4.39 20.09 -17.93
CA GLU A 458 -3.38 21.01 -18.48
C GLU A 458 -2.26 21.33 -17.47
N THR A 459 -2.32 22.50 -16.81
CA THR A 459 -1.36 22.98 -15.79
C THR A 459 -1.92 22.97 -14.37
N ARG A 460 -3.21 22.65 -14.20
CA ARG A 460 -3.89 22.60 -12.89
C ARG A 460 -3.73 21.23 -12.26
N ARG A 461 -3.20 21.20 -11.04
CA ARG A 461 -3.15 20.01 -10.19
C ARG A 461 -4.45 19.92 -9.40
N ASP A 462 -5.20 18.84 -9.59
CA ASP A 462 -6.43 18.58 -8.84
C ASP A 462 -6.32 17.28 -8.05
N VAL A 463 -6.28 17.39 -6.73
CA VAL A 463 -6.06 16.26 -5.80
C VAL A 463 -7.41 15.80 -5.29
N HIS A 464 -7.73 14.54 -5.56
CA HIS A 464 -8.94 13.88 -5.09
C HIS A 464 -8.55 12.78 -4.09
N ASP A 465 -9.00 12.93 -2.85
CA ASP A 465 -8.94 11.83 -1.89
C ASP A 465 -9.88 10.71 -2.36
N HIS A 466 -9.32 9.56 -2.72
CA HIS A 466 -10.11 8.39 -3.00
C HIS A 466 -10.13 7.49 -1.77
N ASP A 467 -11.22 7.63 -1.04
CA ASP A 467 -11.41 6.98 0.25
C ASP A 467 -11.81 5.51 0.14
N LYS A 468 -11.81 4.91 -1.05
CA LYS A 468 -12.30 3.55 -1.32
C LYS A 468 -11.21 2.68 -1.93
N VAL A 469 -11.22 1.37 -1.65
CA VAL A 469 -10.39 0.42 -2.39
C VAL A 469 -11.04 0.15 -3.74
N ASP A 470 -10.31 0.36 -4.83
CA ASP A 470 -10.84 0.09 -6.16
C ASP A 470 -9.81 -0.39 -7.20
N ALA A 471 -10.31 -1.09 -8.21
CA ALA A 471 -9.58 -1.42 -9.41
C ALA A 471 -9.54 -0.18 -10.30
N THR A 472 -8.34 0.28 -10.64
CA THR A 472 -8.10 1.60 -11.22
C THR A 472 -7.11 1.51 -12.40
N ASP A 473 -7.18 2.44 -13.34
CA ASP A 473 -6.15 2.62 -14.39
C ASP A 473 -4.88 3.28 -13.82
N LEU A 474 -3.72 2.60 -14.00
CA LEU A 474 -2.40 3.03 -13.53
C LEU A 474 -2.00 4.41 -14.06
N SER A 475 -2.68 4.98 -15.05
CA SER A 475 -2.45 6.37 -15.43
C SER A 475 -2.81 7.39 -14.33
N TYR A 476 -3.67 7.04 -13.35
CA TYR A 476 -4.27 7.97 -12.37
C TYR A 476 -3.58 8.10 -11.01
N LEU A 477 -2.58 7.29 -10.66
CA LEU A 477 -1.94 7.37 -9.34
C LEU A 477 -0.83 8.43 -9.32
N VAL A 478 -1.04 9.57 -8.68
CA VAL A 478 0.03 10.55 -8.48
C VAL A 478 -0.14 11.23 -7.13
N THR A 479 0.86 11.16 -6.25
CA THR A 479 0.93 11.99 -5.04
C THR A 479 1.73 13.28 -5.32
N TYR A 480 2.66 13.28 -6.29
CA TYR A 480 3.38 14.48 -6.78
C TYR A 480 3.81 14.34 -8.27
N GLY A 481 3.39 15.27 -9.14
CA GLY A 481 4.14 15.73 -10.32
C GLY A 481 4.06 15.01 -11.68
N GLY A 482 3.45 13.82 -11.84
CA GLY A 482 3.29 13.15 -13.16
C GLY A 482 2.68 11.74 -13.09
N THR A 483 2.23 11.14 -14.21
CA THR A 483 1.49 9.84 -14.26
C THR A 483 2.14 8.72 -13.43
N ALA A 484 1.36 7.83 -12.79
CA ALA A 484 1.90 6.76 -11.93
C ALA A 484 2.94 5.87 -12.59
N TYR A 485 2.77 5.62 -13.90
CA TYR A 485 3.74 4.90 -14.71
C TYR A 485 5.17 5.38 -14.49
N ARG A 486 5.38 6.69 -14.29
CA ARG A 486 6.71 7.27 -14.08
C ARG A 486 7.27 6.97 -12.70
N ASN A 487 6.42 6.86 -11.69
CA ASN A 487 6.79 6.78 -10.28
C ASN A 487 6.91 5.34 -9.76
N VAL A 488 6.41 4.33 -10.49
CA VAL A 488 6.67 2.93 -10.14
C VAL A 488 8.17 2.68 -10.23
N GLU A 489 8.76 2.35 -9.07
CA GLU A 489 10.18 2.08 -8.91
C GLU A 489 10.52 0.72 -9.51
N PHE A 490 9.76 -0.30 -9.12
CA PHE A 490 9.88 -1.68 -9.59
C PHE A 490 8.57 -2.46 -9.36
N ALA A 491 8.36 -3.51 -10.15
CA ALA A 491 7.37 -4.54 -9.88
C ALA A 491 8.04 -5.71 -9.15
N ALA A 492 7.33 -6.36 -8.24
CA ALA A 492 7.87 -7.41 -7.39
C ALA A 492 6.92 -8.61 -7.31
N SER A 493 7.47 -9.82 -7.34
CA SER A 493 6.67 -11.06 -7.30
C SER A 493 7.12 -11.99 -6.18
N CYS A 494 6.31 -12.11 -5.12
CA CYS A 494 6.59 -13.09 -4.07
C CYS A 494 6.45 -14.54 -4.59
N LEU A 495 5.63 -14.75 -5.62
CA LEU A 495 5.33 -16.06 -6.20
C LEU A 495 6.43 -16.59 -7.12
N GLN A 496 7.37 -15.73 -7.55
CA GLN A 496 8.48 -16.08 -8.44
C GLN A 496 9.86 -15.94 -7.78
N GLU A 497 9.91 -15.87 -6.45
CA GLU A 497 11.16 -15.72 -5.67
C GLU A 497 12.24 -16.78 -5.96
N LEU A 498 11.86 -17.97 -6.44
CA LEU A 498 12.81 -19.03 -6.82
C LEU A 498 13.18 -19.03 -8.32
N LYS A 499 12.51 -18.23 -9.15
CA LYS A 499 12.60 -18.29 -10.62
C LYS A 499 13.25 -17.07 -11.28
N MET A 500 13.31 -15.93 -10.58
CA MET A 500 13.87 -14.69 -11.12
C MET A 500 15.25 -14.40 -10.49
N PRO A 501 16.37 -14.56 -11.21
CA PRO A 501 17.61 -13.88 -10.81
C PRO A 501 17.38 -12.36 -10.88
N ASN A 502 18.13 -11.56 -10.11
CA ASN A 502 18.12 -10.09 -10.20
C ASN A 502 18.46 -9.65 -11.65
N ILE A 503 17.46 -9.47 -12.51
CA ILE A 503 17.66 -8.97 -13.87
C ILE A 503 17.73 -7.44 -13.77
N ARG A 504 18.93 -6.91 -13.54
CA ARG A 504 19.25 -5.53 -13.94
C ARG A 504 19.43 -5.54 -15.45
N ARG A 505 18.40 -5.16 -16.21
CA ARG A 505 18.62 -4.69 -17.58
C ARG A 505 19.11 -3.25 -17.45
N GLU A 506 20.36 -2.99 -17.84
CA GLU A 506 20.81 -1.61 -18.02
C GLU A 506 19.98 -0.98 -19.15
N PRO A 507 19.58 0.29 -19.02
CA PRO A 507 18.90 0.98 -20.10
C PRO A 507 19.82 1.00 -21.33
N ALA A 508 19.31 0.53 -22.47
CA ALA A 508 20.06 0.54 -23.71
C ALA A 508 20.46 1.98 -24.04
N VAL A 509 21.76 2.29 -23.93
CA VAL A 509 22.30 3.55 -24.43
C VAL A 509 22.05 3.58 -25.93
N GLN A 510 21.11 4.42 -26.38
CA GLN A 510 21.03 4.80 -27.79
C GLN A 510 22.37 5.41 -28.16
N LYS A 511 23.21 4.64 -28.86
CA LYS A 511 24.32 5.21 -29.64
C LYS A 511 23.68 6.13 -30.67
N ASN A 512 23.68 7.42 -30.39
CA ASN A 512 23.43 8.42 -31.41
C ASN A 512 24.52 8.24 -32.47
N SER A 513 24.11 7.74 -33.63
CA SER A 513 24.88 7.84 -34.86
C SER A 513 24.95 9.33 -35.21
N VAL A 514 26.01 10.00 -34.77
CA VAL A 514 26.42 11.26 -35.39
C VAL A 514 27.14 10.88 -36.67
N SER A 515 26.45 11.12 -37.78
CA SER A 515 27.05 11.31 -39.08
C SER A 515 27.96 12.53 -39.03
N ASP A 516 29.24 12.38 -39.38
CA ASP A 516 30.04 13.47 -39.93
C ASP A 516 30.99 12.89 -40.97
N ASN A 517 30.73 13.24 -42.23
CA ASN A 517 31.74 13.35 -43.26
C ASN A 517 32.57 14.59 -42.92
N ASP A 518 33.89 14.47 -42.78
CA ASP A 518 34.79 15.01 -43.80
C ASP A 518 36.26 14.69 -43.53
N SER A 519 36.93 14.50 -44.65
CA SER A 519 38.32 14.15 -44.89
C SER A 519 39.35 15.20 -44.44
N SER A 520 40.47 14.73 -43.88
CA SER A 520 41.82 14.81 -44.49
C SER A 520 42.95 15.03 -43.47
N GLY A 521 44.01 14.22 -43.59
CA GLY A 521 45.40 14.63 -43.34
C GLY A 521 46.01 14.29 -41.98
N GLY A 522 47.06 13.46 -41.99
CA GLY A 522 48.15 13.57 -41.00
C GLY A 522 48.66 12.26 -40.40
N MET A 523 49.71 11.72 -40.98
CA MET A 523 50.59 10.68 -40.41
C MET A 523 51.15 11.08 -39.03
N ASN A 524 51.23 10.15 -38.07
CA ASN A 524 52.51 9.61 -37.60
C ASN A 524 52.38 8.52 -36.50
N SER A 525 53.40 7.68 -36.51
CA SER A 525 53.73 6.51 -35.69
C SER A 525 53.79 6.73 -34.17
N SER A 526 53.42 5.71 -33.38
CA SER A 526 54.36 4.83 -32.64
C SER A 526 53.69 4.10 -31.45
N GLU A 527 53.99 2.80 -31.38
CA GLU A 527 54.21 1.93 -30.22
C GLU A 527 53.35 2.02 -28.94
N GLY A 528 52.80 0.88 -28.49
CA GLY A 528 52.23 0.77 -27.14
C GLY A 528 51.54 -0.54 -26.78
N ARG A 529 52.34 -1.60 -26.59
CA ARG A 529 52.09 -2.93 -26.03
C ARG A 529 50.78 -3.22 -25.24
N SER A 530 50.25 -4.40 -25.54
CA SER A 530 49.32 -5.22 -24.74
C SER A 530 49.80 -5.50 -23.32
N PHE A 531 48.89 -5.56 -22.35
CA PHE A 531 48.99 -6.52 -21.22
C PHE A 531 47.60 -6.87 -20.68
N ILE A 532 47.26 -8.15 -20.83
CA ILE A 532 46.19 -8.85 -20.10
C ILE A 532 46.84 -9.48 -18.86
N PRO A 533 46.22 -9.43 -17.67
CA PRO A 533 46.46 -10.44 -16.66
C PRO A 533 45.23 -11.31 -16.45
N LYS A 534 45.47 -12.62 -16.62
CA LYS A 534 44.66 -13.73 -16.12
C LYS A 534 44.64 -13.76 -14.59
N GLU A 535 43.51 -14.21 -14.08
CA GLU A 535 43.24 -15.03 -12.89
C GLU A 535 44.42 -15.45 -12.01
N LEU A 536 44.20 -15.38 -10.69
CA LEU A 536 44.79 -16.31 -9.73
C LEU A 536 43.96 -16.35 -8.42
N LYS A 537 43.43 -17.56 -8.16
CA LYS A 537 43.07 -18.21 -6.88
C LYS A 537 42.02 -17.59 -5.96
#